data_AF-A0A8K0UQQ2-F1
#
_entry.id   AF-A0A8K0UQQ2-F1
#
_cell.length_a   1.000
_cell.length_b   1.000
_cell.length_c   1.000
_cell.angle_alpha   90.00
_cell.angle_beta   90.00
_cell.angle_gamma   90.00
#
_symmetry.space_group_name_H-M   'P 1'
#
loop_
_entity.id
_entity.type
_entity.pdbx_description
1 polymer ?
#
loop_
_entity_poly.entity_id
_entity_poly.type
_entity_poly.pdbx_seq_one_letter_code
_entity_poly.pdbx_strand_id
1 'polypeptide(L)'
;MASSSSAPLMDLQSHSQVWNPQQVNTPPQYLGRKTLPIKRGDAEALTREDLQYDLLYFIFADPHRVFIDSMAPGRPLVNFCDLYVNALFCSTKCSKVLKDKMVETPEFAIEFAKIALLTNVGRINTTMAFFPEMKTALRSYHPVPSLQKTDGNLQDAPRIKNCLKAALLPSEFKVSPPSTPAEIFAKSNAGNIPPTSVVNLIFVLSSAAHSMYLAQTHFEPPIEFLDLFLPINLSSASRARAFLWLMFHYLSAPGTDNPFDDEYSKANPGKVPRMLNLSREEMMLENQDPPEEIEWGKRMSALRGEFLQELVNEMTQEERRRKNPPPPPPPVAPPPPITLSAQELAAIRRPKAHRNPPSTSEGSRGSSYGHEYPVPPPPVVPGQPARAAQAREPSGEGTEQRSMLEHAWHMINTVDPLEDSDNEADEHVRLEYNRRLRVLSRLRGKAPTPPPEDSAFLPEPQYRPQPPFQQPAQSESGDKPAHAGSSKPTTGKLRQVAW
;
A
#
# COMPACT_ATOMS: atom_id res chain seq x y z
N MET A 1 -23.14 1.25 -63.13
CA MET A 1 -22.30 0.89 -61.96
C MET A 1 -22.71 1.80 -60.81
N ALA A 2 -23.00 1.24 -59.63
CA ALA A 2 -23.00 1.93 -58.33
C ALA A 2 -23.43 0.92 -57.25
N SER A 3 -22.48 0.29 -56.57
CA SER A 3 -22.75 -0.42 -55.32
C SER A 3 -22.45 0.51 -54.16
N SER A 4 -23.35 0.60 -53.17
CA SER A 4 -23.02 1.15 -51.86
C SER A 4 -23.73 0.35 -50.78
N SER A 5 -23.03 0.07 -49.69
CA SER A 5 -23.46 -0.91 -48.69
C SER A 5 -24.23 -0.25 -47.55
N SER A 6 -25.38 -0.81 -47.19
CA SER A 6 -26.12 -0.43 -45.98
C SER A 6 -25.64 -1.27 -44.81
N ALA A 7 -24.71 -0.74 -44.01
CA ALA A 7 -24.36 -1.33 -42.73
C ALA A 7 -25.44 -0.98 -41.68
N PRO A 8 -26.07 -1.95 -41.00
CA PRO A 8 -26.98 -1.66 -39.90
C PRO A 8 -26.20 -1.21 -38.65
N LEU A 9 -26.90 -0.51 -37.74
CA LEU A 9 -26.40 -0.17 -36.41
C LEU A 9 -25.91 -1.44 -35.68
N MET A 10 -24.74 -1.37 -35.04
CA MET A 10 -24.36 -2.36 -34.03
C MET A 10 -25.00 -1.98 -32.69
N ASP A 11 -25.81 -2.88 -32.15
CA ASP A 11 -26.30 -2.77 -30.78
C ASP A 11 -25.12 -2.73 -29.79
N LEU A 12 -25.18 -1.81 -28.83
CA LEU A 12 -24.29 -1.83 -27.66
C LEU A 12 -24.79 -2.88 -26.67
N GLN A 13 -24.62 -4.16 -27.02
CA GLN A 13 -24.89 -5.25 -26.09
C GLN A 13 -23.98 -5.12 -24.86
N SER A 14 -24.59 -5.08 -23.68
CA SER A 14 -23.87 -5.02 -22.41
C SER A 14 -23.01 -6.27 -22.22
N HIS A 15 -21.69 -6.10 -22.13
CA HIS A 15 -20.75 -7.15 -21.72
C HIS A 15 -20.81 -7.47 -20.22
N SER A 16 -22.02 -7.49 -19.65
CA SER A 16 -22.30 -8.28 -18.46
C SER A 16 -21.83 -9.72 -18.71
N GLN A 17 -21.00 -10.27 -17.83
CA GLN A 17 -20.72 -11.70 -17.83
C GLN A 17 -22.00 -12.46 -17.44
N VAL A 18 -22.86 -12.71 -18.43
CA VAL A 18 -23.88 -13.74 -18.33
C VAL A 18 -23.14 -15.06 -18.17
N TRP A 19 -23.36 -15.69 -17.02
CA TRP A 19 -23.03 -17.07 -16.69
C TRP A 19 -22.83 -17.97 -17.91
N ASN A 20 -21.61 -18.41 -18.18
CA ASN A 20 -21.38 -19.45 -19.19
C ASN A 20 -21.65 -20.81 -18.53
N PRO A 21 -22.73 -21.53 -18.90
CA PRO A 21 -23.09 -22.79 -18.24
C PRO A 21 -22.04 -23.91 -18.41
N GLN A 22 -21.05 -23.74 -19.30
CA GLN A 22 -19.89 -24.63 -19.40
C GLN A 22 -19.02 -24.60 -18.13
N GLN A 23 -19.02 -23.52 -17.35
CA GLN A 23 -18.20 -23.41 -16.13
C GLN A 23 -18.60 -24.42 -15.05
N VAL A 24 -19.88 -24.83 -14.99
CA VAL A 24 -20.38 -25.86 -14.05
C VAL A 24 -19.74 -27.23 -14.33
N ASN A 25 -19.52 -27.55 -15.60
CA ASN A 25 -18.94 -28.81 -16.06
C ASN A 25 -17.43 -28.68 -16.37
N THR A 26 -16.82 -27.55 -16.03
CA THR A 26 -15.38 -27.32 -16.25
C THR A 26 -14.61 -27.91 -15.07
N PRO A 27 -13.73 -28.92 -15.28
CA PRO A 27 -12.89 -29.43 -14.20
C PRO A 27 -12.02 -28.28 -13.62
N PRO A 28 -11.78 -28.21 -12.30
CA PRO A 28 -11.03 -27.09 -11.69
C PRO A 28 -9.68 -26.79 -12.35
N GLN A 29 -9.06 -27.83 -12.93
CA GLN A 29 -7.90 -27.82 -13.84
C GLN A 29 -7.89 -26.71 -14.91
N TYR A 30 -9.05 -26.17 -15.30
CA TYR A 30 -9.18 -25.13 -16.33
C TYR A 30 -9.47 -23.71 -15.81
N LEU A 31 -9.76 -23.51 -14.51
CA LEU A 31 -9.99 -22.20 -13.90
C LEU A 31 -8.68 -21.48 -13.52
N GLY A 32 -7.65 -21.60 -14.37
CA GLY A 32 -6.31 -21.08 -14.11
C GLY A 32 -6.25 -19.55 -13.97
N ARG A 33 -5.18 -19.06 -13.33
CA ARG A 33 -4.87 -17.68 -12.86
C ARG A 33 -5.41 -16.49 -13.67
N LYS A 34 -5.67 -16.63 -14.97
CA LYS A 34 -6.34 -15.62 -15.80
C LYS A 34 -7.74 -15.25 -15.30
N THR A 35 -8.41 -16.10 -14.53
CA THR A 35 -9.74 -15.87 -13.91
C THR A 35 -9.66 -15.46 -12.43
N LEU A 36 -8.46 -15.45 -11.82
CA LEU A 36 -8.31 -15.12 -10.39
C LEU A 36 -8.72 -13.67 -10.08
N PRO A 37 -8.29 -12.62 -10.80
CA PRO A 37 -8.75 -11.27 -10.51
C PRO A 37 -10.19 -11.05 -11.01
N ILE A 38 -11.03 -10.46 -10.16
CA ILE A 38 -12.38 -10.02 -10.50
C ILE A 38 -12.30 -8.96 -11.61
N LYS A 39 -13.22 -9.02 -12.58
CA LYS A 39 -13.30 -8.11 -13.73
C LYS A 39 -14.74 -7.64 -13.92
N ARG A 40 -14.94 -6.34 -13.76
CA ARG A 40 -16.21 -5.61 -13.88
C ARG A 40 -15.92 -4.28 -14.58
N GLY A 41 -16.93 -3.66 -15.18
CA GLY A 41 -16.84 -2.32 -15.77
C GLY A 41 -16.71 -1.20 -14.73
N ASP A 42 -16.33 0.02 -15.12
CA ASP A 42 -16.43 1.18 -14.22
C ASP A 42 -17.90 1.38 -13.81
N ALA A 43 -18.13 1.75 -12.55
CA ALA A 43 -19.42 1.84 -11.89
C ALA A 43 -20.17 0.50 -11.67
N GLU A 44 -19.75 -0.64 -12.24
CA GLU A 44 -20.34 -1.94 -11.92
C GLU A 44 -20.00 -2.36 -10.48
N ALA A 45 -21.03 -2.74 -9.71
CA ALA A 45 -20.89 -3.21 -8.34
C ALA A 45 -20.29 -4.62 -8.26
N LEU A 46 -19.49 -4.88 -7.23
CA LEU A 46 -19.01 -6.21 -6.89
C LEU A 46 -20.09 -6.94 -6.09
N THR A 47 -20.67 -7.97 -6.70
CA THR A 47 -21.71 -8.83 -6.09
C THR A 47 -21.13 -9.71 -4.99
N ARG A 48 -22.00 -10.25 -4.13
CA ARG A 48 -21.62 -11.32 -3.20
C ARG A 48 -21.05 -12.55 -3.92
N GLU A 49 -21.51 -12.87 -5.13
CA GLU A 49 -20.94 -13.92 -5.99
C GLU A 49 -19.49 -13.59 -6.37
N ASP A 50 -19.21 -12.38 -6.88
CA ASP A 50 -17.85 -11.94 -7.24
C ASP A 50 -16.87 -12.06 -6.06
N LEU A 51 -17.34 -11.66 -4.88
CA LEU A 51 -16.55 -11.60 -3.64
C LEU A 51 -16.41 -12.97 -2.96
N GLN A 52 -17.27 -13.94 -3.28
CA GLN A 52 -17.50 -15.14 -2.47
C GLN A 52 -17.82 -14.74 -1.01
N TYR A 53 -18.86 -13.93 -0.83
CA TYR A 53 -19.23 -13.34 0.46
C TYR A 53 -19.43 -14.38 1.57
N ASP A 54 -20.04 -15.53 1.28
CA ASP A 54 -20.37 -16.52 2.31
C ASP A 54 -19.10 -17.24 2.82
N LEU A 55 -18.12 -17.46 1.95
CA LEU A 55 -16.77 -17.91 2.33
C LEU A 55 -16.15 -16.90 3.30
N LEU A 56 -16.20 -15.61 2.95
CA LEU A 56 -15.70 -14.52 3.79
C LEU A 56 -16.51 -14.37 5.08
N TYR A 57 -17.80 -14.73 5.09
CA TYR A 57 -18.60 -14.81 6.31
C TYR A 57 -18.10 -15.93 7.21
N PHE A 58 -18.01 -17.18 6.74
CA PHE A 58 -17.55 -18.30 7.56
C PHE A 58 -16.09 -18.14 8.06
N ILE A 59 -15.20 -17.53 7.27
CA ILE A 59 -13.81 -17.25 7.70
C ILE A 59 -13.75 -16.22 8.86
N PHE A 60 -14.59 -15.18 8.83
CA PHE A 60 -14.55 -14.10 9.82
C PHE A 60 -15.55 -14.26 10.98
N ALA A 61 -16.58 -15.10 10.84
CA ALA A 61 -17.52 -15.44 11.91
C ALA A 61 -17.04 -16.62 12.78
N ASP A 62 -15.93 -17.27 12.42
CA ASP A 62 -15.40 -18.41 13.18
C ASP A 62 -15.02 -18.02 14.63
N PRO A 63 -15.48 -18.78 15.65
CA PRO A 63 -15.26 -18.43 17.06
C PRO A 63 -13.97 -19.03 17.66
N HIS A 64 -13.19 -19.83 16.93
CA HIS A 64 -12.08 -20.60 17.52
C HIS A 64 -10.92 -19.67 17.91
N ARG A 65 -10.82 -19.36 19.22
CA ARG A 65 -9.75 -18.56 19.79
C ARG A 65 -8.47 -19.39 19.94
N VAL A 66 -7.76 -19.60 18.83
CA VAL A 66 -6.67 -20.59 18.69
C VAL A 66 -5.38 -20.03 18.07
N PHE A 67 -5.38 -18.78 17.60
CA PHE A 67 -4.21 -18.13 17.00
C PHE A 67 -3.50 -17.20 17.99
N ILE A 68 -2.16 -17.23 18.03
CA ILE A 68 -1.36 -16.36 18.92
C ILE A 68 -1.21 -14.96 18.31
N ASP A 69 -1.87 -13.97 18.88
CA ASP A 69 -1.66 -12.57 18.50
C ASP A 69 -0.37 -12.02 19.14
N SER A 70 0.73 -12.05 18.40
CA SER A 70 2.02 -11.51 18.86
C SER A 70 2.14 -9.98 18.81
N MET A 71 1.12 -9.26 18.33
CA MET A 71 1.06 -7.79 18.38
C MET A 71 0.31 -7.29 19.62
N ALA A 72 -0.65 -8.07 20.14
CA ALA A 72 -1.39 -7.75 21.35
C ALA A 72 -0.56 -7.99 22.65
N PRO A 73 -0.67 -7.11 23.67
CA PRO A 73 -0.03 -7.30 24.97
C PRO A 73 -0.46 -8.62 25.62
N GLY A 74 0.51 -9.41 26.10
CA GLY A 74 0.28 -10.71 26.73
C GLY A 74 0.13 -11.89 25.76
N ARG A 75 0.19 -11.66 24.44
CA ARG A 75 0.06 -12.67 23.38
C ARG A 75 -1.15 -13.61 23.52
N PRO A 76 -2.38 -13.08 23.62
CA PRO A 76 -3.58 -13.87 23.79
C PRO A 76 -3.85 -14.80 22.60
N LEU A 77 -4.59 -15.87 22.86
CA LEU A 77 -5.25 -16.65 21.81
C LEU A 77 -6.51 -15.91 21.33
N VAL A 78 -6.61 -15.74 20.01
CA VAL A 78 -7.69 -15.01 19.33
C VAL A 78 -8.22 -15.81 18.13
N ASN A 79 -9.38 -15.43 17.59
CA ASN A 79 -9.88 -16.05 16.35
C ASN A 79 -9.24 -15.41 15.11
N PHE A 80 -9.51 -15.97 13.93
CA PHE A 80 -8.93 -15.46 12.68
C PHE A 80 -9.32 -13.99 12.41
N CYS A 81 -10.56 -13.60 12.71
CA CYS A 81 -11.04 -12.23 12.57
C CYS A 81 -10.20 -11.24 13.39
N ASP A 82 -10.13 -11.44 14.72
CA ASP A 82 -9.34 -10.60 15.64
C ASP A 82 -7.86 -10.55 15.20
N LEU A 83 -7.28 -11.69 14.81
CA LEU A 83 -5.88 -11.78 14.35
C LEU A 83 -5.63 -10.95 13.08
N TYR A 84 -6.47 -11.11 12.06
CA TYR A 84 -6.30 -10.46 10.76
C TYR A 84 -6.60 -8.95 10.84
N VAL A 85 -7.64 -8.57 11.59
CA VAL A 85 -7.97 -7.17 11.90
C VAL A 85 -6.83 -6.50 12.66
N ASN A 86 -6.26 -7.15 13.69
CA ASN A 86 -5.16 -6.54 14.45
C ASN A 86 -3.85 -6.49 13.63
N ALA A 87 -3.55 -7.48 12.79
CA ALA A 87 -2.40 -7.41 11.88
C ALA A 87 -2.48 -6.20 10.92
N LEU A 88 -3.67 -5.91 10.38
CA LEU A 88 -3.93 -4.71 9.57
C LEU A 88 -3.85 -3.42 10.41
N PHE A 89 -4.45 -3.41 11.60
CA PHE A 89 -4.43 -2.27 12.51
C PHE A 89 -3.01 -1.92 12.96
N CYS A 90 -2.16 -2.90 13.23
CA CYS A 90 -0.76 -2.70 13.63
C CYS A 90 0.17 -2.33 12.47
N SER A 91 -0.26 -2.46 11.20
CA SER A 91 0.56 -2.09 10.04
C SER A 91 1.08 -0.65 10.12
N THR A 92 2.34 -0.45 9.72
CA THR A 92 2.98 0.88 9.67
C THR A 92 2.52 1.72 8.47
N LYS A 93 1.73 1.15 7.55
CA LYS A 93 1.11 1.85 6.41
C LYS A 93 -0.41 1.97 6.53
N CYS A 94 -1.03 1.38 7.55
CA CYS A 94 -2.40 1.70 7.95
C CYS A 94 -2.44 3.16 8.47
N SER A 95 -3.23 4.03 7.83
CA SER A 95 -3.27 5.47 8.15
C SER A 95 -4.01 5.76 9.47
N LYS A 96 -3.71 6.89 10.14
CA LYS A 96 -4.37 7.25 11.40
C LYS A 96 -5.90 7.25 11.26
N VAL A 97 -6.44 7.91 10.23
CA VAL A 97 -7.88 7.98 9.96
C VAL A 97 -8.52 6.58 9.82
N LEU A 98 -7.80 5.63 9.22
CA LEU A 98 -8.28 4.24 9.12
C LEU A 98 -8.27 3.54 10.49
N LYS A 99 -7.23 3.72 11.29
CA LYS A 99 -7.16 3.18 12.67
C LYS A 99 -8.23 3.78 13.57
N ASP A 100 -8.42 5.10 13.50
CA ASP A 100 -9.46 5.82 14.24
C ASP A 100 -10.84 5.24 13.88
N LYS A 101 -11.16 5.10 12.58
CA LYS A 101 -12.43 4.51 12.12
C LYS A 101 -12.60 3.02 12.50
N MET A 102 -11.54 2.22 12.45
CA MET A 102 -11.58 0.81 12.90
C MET A 102 -11.86 0.67 14.41
N VAL A 103 -11.52 1.69 15.22
CA VAL A 103 -11.83 1.75 16.66
C VAL A 103 -13.25 2.27 16.91
N GLU A 104 -13.69 3.24 16.11
CA GLU A 104 -15.03 3.85 16.18
C GLU A 104 -16.15 2.90 15.70
N THR A 105 -15.89 2.11 14.67
CA THR A 105 -16.85 1.17 14.07
C THR A 105 -16.18 -0.20 13.85
N PRO A 106 -16.30 -1.15 14.80
CA PRO A 106 -15.72 -2.49 14.67
C PRO A 106 -16.19 -3.25 13.43
N GLU A 107 -17.44 -3.04 13.01
CA GLU A 107 -18.04 -3.67 11.83
C GLU A 107 -17.29 -3.25 10.56
N PHE A 108 -16.91 -1.98 10.46
CA PHE A 108 -16.08 -1.47 9.36
C PHE A 108 -14.69 -2.12 9.35
N ALA A 109 -14.11 -2.42 10.51
CA ALA A 109 -12.84 -3.12 10.58
C ALA A 109 -12.93 -4.54 9.97
N ILE A 110 -14.07 -5.22 10.14
CA ILE A 110 -14.36 -6.53 9.54
C ILE A 110 -14.62 -6.39 8.03
N GLU A 111 -15.41 -5.40 7.59
CA GLU A 111 -15.64 -5.11 6.17
C GLU A 111 -14.32 -4.83 5.43
N PHE A 112 -13.49 -3.94 5.99
CA PHE A 112 -12.16 -3.63 5.50
C PHE A 112 -11.25 -4.87 5.47
N ALA A 113 -11.28 -5.70 6.51
CA ALA A 113 -10.48 -6.91 6.60
C ALA A 113 -10.86 -7.97 5.55
N LYS A 114 -12.14 -8.11 5.20
CA LYS A 114 -12.60 -8.98 4.11
C LYS A 114 -12.08 -8.52 2.75
N ILE A 115 -12.12 -7.21 2.47
CA ILE A 115 -11.57 -6.63 1.23
C ILE A 115 -10.03 -6.73 1.21
N ALA A 116 -9.38 -6.57 2.36
CA ALA A 116 -7.95 -6.79 2.51
C ALA A 116 -7.56 -8.25 2.23
N LEU A 117 -8.32 -9.23 2.71
CA LEU A 117 -8.11 -10.65 2.39
C LEU A 117 -8.19 -10.91 0.88
N LEU A 118 -9.26 -10.43 0.22
CA LEU A 118 -9.42 -10.53 -1.24
C LEU A 118 -8.31 -9.82 -2.03
N THR A 119 -7.76 -8.72 -1.49
CA THR A 119 -6.61 -8.01 -2.06
C THR A 119 -5.30 -8.81 -1.88
N ASN A 120 -5.16 -9.52 -0.75
CA ASN A 120 -3.97 -10.31 -0.42
C ASN A 120 -3.86 -11.58 -1.28
N VAL A 121 -4.99 -12.25 -1.55
CA VAL A 121 -5.04 -13.43 -2.45
C VAL A 121 -5.15 -13.07 -3.93
N GLY A 122 -5.22 -11.78 -4.28
CA GLY A 122 -5.25 -11.30 -5.66
C GLY A 122 -6.60 -11.40 -6.39
N ARG A 123 -7.71 -11.62 -5.68
CA ARG A 123 -9.08 -11.48 -6.23
C ARG A 123 -9.38 -10.02 -6.58
N ILE A 124 -8.97 -9.07 -5.72
CA ILE A 124 -9.14 -7.62 -5.95
C ILE A 124 -7.88 -7.01 -6.54
N ASN A 125 -8.03 -6.33 -7.68
CA ASN A 125 -6.94 -5.69 -8.41
C ASN A 125 -6.61 -4.29 -7.86
N THR A 126 -5.34 -3.89 -7.94
CA THR A 126 -4.89 -2.54 -7.54
C THR A 126 -5.40 -1.38 -8.40
N THR A 127 -6.08 -1.66 -9.51
CA THR A 127 -6.80 -0.63 -10.30
C THR A 127 -8.15 -0.27 -9.71
N MET A 128 -8.71 -1.11 -8.82
CA MET A 128 -10.04 -0.93 -8.25
C MET A 128 -10.09 0.17 -7.18
N ALA A 129 -11.22 0.87 -7.16
CA ALA A 129 -11.54 1.97 -6.27
C ALA A 129 -12.93 1.79 -5.66
N PHE A 130 -13.09 2.18 -4.39
CA PHE A 130 -14.31 1.95 -3.60
C PHE A 130 -14.96 3.25 -3.10
N PHE A 131 -14.62 4.38 -3.76
CA PHE A 131 -15.26 5.68 -3.57
C PHE A 131 -15.44 6.39 -4.94
N PRO A 132 -16.62 7.01 -5.20
CA PRO A 132 -17.00 7.45 -6.55
C PRO A 132 -16.24 8.69 -7.05
N GLU A 133 -15.69 9.50 -6.16
CA GLU A 133 -15.10 10.82 -6.43
C GLU A 133 -13.69 10.76 -7.08
N MET A 134 -13.29 9.59 -7.58
CA MET A 134 -12.00 9.42 -8.26
C MET A 134 -11.96 10.11 -9.62
N LYS A 135 -11.31 11.28 -9.69
CA LYS A 135 -10.99 12.02 -10.94
C LYS A 135 -9.89 11.37 -11.81
N THR A 136 -9.37 10.18 -11.48
CA THR A 136 -8.25 9.53 -12.20
C THR A 136 -8.72 8.45 -13.18
N ALA A 137 -8.50 8.64 -14.48
CA ALA A 137 -8.88 7.69 -15.53
C ALA A 137 -8.13 6.33 -15.51
N LEU A 138 -7.10 6.16 -14.68
CA LEU A 138 -6.33 4.92 -14.53
C LEU A 138 -6.91 3.94 -13.50
N ARG A 139 -8.11 4.21 -12.97
CA ARG A 139 -8.75 3.43 -11.90
C ARG A 139 -10.23 3.28 -12.16
N SER A 140 -10.77 2.09 -11.89
CA SER A 140 -12.19 1.78 -12.02
C SER A 140 -12.88 1.81 -10.65
N TYR A 141 -13.95 2.58 -10.54
CA TYR A 141 -14.82 2.58 -9.36
C TYR A 141 -15.76 1.39 -9.39
N HIS A 142 -15.86 0.69 -8.27
CA HIS A 142 -16.83 -0.38 -8.05
C HIS A 142 -17.48 -0.20 -6.67
N PRO A 143 -18.81 -0.02 -6.58
CA PRO A 143 -19.53 -0.20 -5.32
C PRO A 143 -19.33 -1.63 -4.79
N VAL A 144 -19.24 -1.81 -3.47
CA VAL A 144 -19.11 -3.13 -2.82
C VAL A 144 -20.22 -3.29 -1.76
N PRO A 145 -21.50 -3.48 -2.16
CA PRO A 145 -22.65 -3.25 -1.28
C PRO A 145 -22.66 -4.12 0.00
N SER A 146 -22.18 -5.34 -0.11
CA SER A 146 -22.10 -6.30 0.99
C SER A 146 -21.03 -5.97 2.04
N LEU A 147 -20.10 -5.05 1.73
CA LEU A 147 -18.94 -4.65 2.53
C LEU A 147 -18.77 -3.11 2.60
N GLN A 148 -19.86 -2.36 2.37
CA GLN A 148 -19.95 -0.89 2.51
C GLN A 148 -21.22 -0.48 3.27
N LYS A 149 -21.58 -1.23 4.30
CA LYS A 149 -22.77 -1.00 5.12
C LYS A 149 -22.54 0.05 6.20
N THR A 150 -21.28 0.25 6.59
CA THR A 150 -20.86 1.30 7.52
C THR A 150 -20.57 2.61 6.80
N ASP A 151 -20.94 3.74 7.41
CA ASP A 151 -20.72 5.08 6.83
C ASP A 151 -19.21 5.40 6.69
N GLY A 152 -18.83 6.13 5.64
CA GLY A 152 -17.47 6.60 5.36
C GLY A 152 -16.62 5.71 4.44
N ASN A 153 -16.02 6.33 3.43
CA ASN A 153 -15.35 5.68 2.30
C ASN A 153 -14.27 4.64 2.66
N LEU A 154 -14.29 3.50 1.96
CA LEU A 154 -13.21 2.51 1.94
C LEU A 154 -11.93 3.07 1.31
N GLN A 155 -10.77 2.56 1.71
CA GLN A 155 -9.50 2.89 1.04
C GLN A 155 -9.35 2.16 -0.30
N ASP A 156 -8.68 2.81 -1.25
CA ASP A 156 -8.40 2.22 -2.55
C ASP A 156 -7.40 1.04 -2.48
N ALA A 157 -7.54 0.06 -3.38
CA ALA A 157 -6.79 -1.20 -3.34
C ALA A 157 -5.24 -1.05 -3.27
N PRO A 158 -4.59 -0.03 -3.88
CA PRO A 158 -3.17 0.25 -3.64
C PRO A 158 -2.80 0.61 -2.19
N ARG A 159 -3.66 1.33 -1.45
CA ARG A 159 -3.42 1.59 -0.02
C ARG A 159 -3.60 0.32 0.80
N ILE A 160 -4.59 -0.50 0.46
CA ILE A 160 -4.79 -1.82 1.07
C ILE A 160 -3.55 -2.70 0.84
N LYS A 161 -3.04 -2.78 -0.40
CA LYS A 161 -1.80 -3.52 -0.73
C LYS A 161 -0.56 -2.98 0.02
N ASN A 162 -0.46 -1.67 0.19
CA ASN A 162 0.63 -1.06 0.97
C ASN A 162 0.47 -1.32 2.48
N CYS A 163 -0.76 -1.39 2.99
CA CYS A 163 -1.07 -1.79 4.36
C CYS A 163 -0.66 -3.25 4.61
N LEU A 164 -1.08 -4.17 3.72
CA LEU A 164 -0.73 -5.60 3.76
C LEU A 164 0.79 -5.82 3.75
N LYS A 165 1.52 -5.16 2.83
CA LYS A 165 3.00 -5.22 2.75
C LYS A 165 3.74 -4.76 4.02
N ALA A 166 3.05 -4.09 4.95
CA ALA A 166 3.61 -3.58 6.19
C ALA A 166 2.94 -4.16 7.46
N ALA A 167 2.06 -5.16 7.30
CA ALA A 167 1.46 -5.94 8.38
C ALA A 167 2.38 -7.10 8.78
N LEU A 168 3.55 -6.74 9.35
CA LEU A 168 4.63 -7.68 9.70
C LEU A 168 4.72 -7.88 11.23
N LEU A 169 5.25 -9.03 11.66
CA LEU A 169 5.57 -9.26 13.07
C LEU A 169 6.79 -8.44 13.54
N PRO A 170 7.01 -8.27 14.86
CA PRO A 170 8.14 -7.48 15.37
C PRO A 170 9.51 -8.09 15.04
N SER A 171 9.56 -9.41 14.83
CA SER A 171 10.72 -10.16 14.32
C SER A 171 11.01 -9.91 12.84
N GLU A 172 10.00 -9.52 12.07
CA GLU A 172 10.06 -9.31 10.62
C GLU A 172 10.34 -7.85 10.23
N PHE A 173 10.39 -6.92 11.21
CA PHE A 173 10.78 -5.52 10.97
C PHE A 173 12.28 -5.33 10.65
N LYS A 174 13.14 -6.32 10.94
CA LYS A 174 14.60 -6.25 10.74
C LYS A 174 15.15 -7.30 9.78
N VAL A 175 14.37 -8.32 9.47
CA VAL A 175 14.75 -9.49 8.65
C VAL A 175 13.56 -9.82 7.78
N SER A 176 13.78 -10.13 6.51
CA SER A 176 12.69 -10.44 5.57
C SER A 176 11.73 -11.52 6.12
N PRO A 177 10.41 -11.35 5.92
CA PRO A 177 9.44 -12.42 6.14
C PRO A 177 9.85 -13.69 5.37
N PRO A 178 9.51 -14.89 5.90
CA PRO A 178 9.77 -16.13 5.16
C PRO A 178 8.94 -16.14 3.87
N SER A 179 9.56 -16.56 2.76
CA SER A 179 8.99 -16.49 1.41
C SER A 179 8.55 -17.86 0.85
N THR A 180 8.79 -18.94 1.60
CA THR A 180 8.41 -20.31 1.24
C THR A 180 7.75 -21.05 2.41
N PRO A 181 6.86 -22.05 2.14
CA PRO A 181 6.31 -22.90 3.19
C PRO A 181 7.37 -23.62 4.03
N ALA A 182 8.51 -23.97 3.42
CA ALA A 182 9.63 -24.62 4.10
C ALA A 182 10.32 -23.69 5.12
N GLU A 183 10.52 -22.40 4.79
CA GLU A 183 11.05 -21.42 5.76
C GLU A 183 10.09 -21.15 6.92
N ILE A 184 8.78 -21.20 6.68
CA ILE A 184 7.75 -21.05 7.71
C ILE A 184 7.85 -22.22 8.71
N PHE A 185 7.95 -23.46 8.22
CA PHE A 185 8.20 -24.61 9.09
C PHE A 185 9.57 -24.57 9.77
N ALA A 186 10.63 -24.10 9.09
CA ALA A 186 11.96 -23.97 9.70
C ALA A 186 11.95 -22.98 10.89
N LYS A 187 11.24 -21.85 10.76
CA LYS A 187 11.02 -20.89 11.87
C LYS A 187 10.16 -21.51 12.98
N SER A 188 9.10 -22.25 12.64
CA SER A 188 8.24 -22.92 13.63
C SER A 188 9.01 -23.97 14.45
N ASN A 189 9.82 -24.80 13.77
CA ASN A 189 10.72 -25.78 14.39
C ASN A 189 11.84 -25.14 15.24
N ALA A 190 12.24 -23.90 14.94
CA ALA A 190 13.17 -23.12 15.76
C ALA A 190 12.52 -22.46 16.99
N GLY A 191 11.22 -22.68 17.22
CA GLY A 191 10.46 -22.11 18.34
C GLY A 191 9.95 -20.69 18.10
N ASN A 192 10.08 -20.13 16.89
CA ASN A 192 9.45 -18.87 16.53
C ASN A 192 7.96 -19.11 16.26
N ILE A 193 7.12 -19.01 17.30
CA ILE A 193 5.65 -19.14 17.17
C ILE A 193 4.97 -17.77 17.47
N PRO A 194 4.13 -17.25 16.55
CA PRO A 194 3.95 -17.69 15.18
C PRO A 194 5.20 -17.39 14.32
N PRO A 195 5.50 -18.22 13.30
CA PRO A 195 6.71 -18.10 12.47
C PRO A 195 6.71 -16.91 11.49
N THR A 196 5.53 -16.37 11.19
CA THR A 196 5.32 -15.22 10.30
C THR A 196 3.97 -14.57 10.56
N SER A 197 3.73 -13.36 10.05
CA SER A 197 2.40 -12.74 10.13
C SER A 197 1.37 -13.51 9.30
N VAL A 198 0.11 -13.52 9.75
CA VAL A 198 -1.00 -14.15 8.99
C VAL A 198 -1.15 -13.55 7.59
N VAL A 199 -0.84 -12.26 7.42
CA VAL A 199 -0.86 -11.58 6.12
C VAL A 199 0.23 -12.14 5.20
N ASN A 200 1.45 -12.33 5.70
CA ASN A 200 2.54 -12.91 4.91
C ASN A 200 2.32 -14.40 4.62
N LEU A 201 1.79 -15.18 5.56
CA LEU A 201 1.41 -16.58 5.30
C LEU A 201 0.45 -16.68 4.10
N ILE A 202 -0.64 -15.90 4.11
CA ILE A 202 -1.63 -15.93 3.03
C ILE A 202 -0.99 -15.48 1.69
N PHE A 203 -0.06 -14.53 1.71
CA PHE A 203 0.70 -14.14 0.52
C PHE A 203 1.59 -15.28 -0.01
N VAL A 204 2.30 -15.99 0.88
CA VAL A 204 3.11 -17.18 0.52
C VAL A 204 2.24 -18.30 -0.03
N LEU A 205 1.11 -18.62 0.60
CA LEU A 205 0.19 -19.66 0.11
C LEU A 205 -0.49 -19.29 -1.22
N SER A 206 -0.68 -17.99 -1.49
CA SER A 206 -1.17 -17.47 -2.77
C SER A 206 -0.12 -17.45 -3.89
N SER A 207 1.15 -17.74 -3.57
CA SER A 207 2.27 -17.59 -4.51
C SER A 207 2.24 -18.63 -5.63
N ALA A 208 2.50 -18.18 -6.87
CA ALA A 208 2.53 -19.05 -8.04
C ALA A 208 3.62 -20.14 -7.96
N ALA A 209 4.72 -19.88 -7.25
CA ALA A 209 5.80 -20.85 -7.04
C ALA A 209 5.38 -22.06 -6.18
N HIS A 210 4.37 -21.88 -5.32
CA HIS A 210 4.03 -22.85 -4.26
C HIS A 210 2.74 -23.63 -4.54
N SER A 211 1.90 -23.16 -5.48
CA SER A 211 0.63 -23.79 -5.89
C SER A 211 0.66 -25.33 -5.97
N MET A 212 1.56 -25.89 -6.79
CA MET A 212 1.61 -27.35 -7.01
C MET A 212 2.03 -28.13 -5.76
N TYR A 213 2.98 -27.58 -4.98
CA TYR A 213 3.42 -28.18 -3.72
C TYR A 213 2.27 -28.20 -2.70
N LEU A 214 1.53 -27.09 -2.58
CA LEU A 214 0.40 -26.98 -1.66
C LEU A 214 -0.77 -27.87 -2.07
N ALA A 215 -1.09 -27.95 -3.37
CA ALA A 215 -2.09 -28.86 -3.92
C ALA A 215 -1.75 -30.33 -3.61
N GLN A 216 -0.53 -30.77 -3.93
CA GLN A 216 -0.08 -32.14 -3.69
C GLN A 216 0.00 -32.48 -2.19
N THR A 217 0.46 -31.54 -1.36
CA THR A 217 0.58 -31.75 0.09
C THR A 217 -0.79 -31.76 0.76
N HIS A 218 -1.59 -30.70 0.62
CA HIS A 218 -2.75 -30.47 1.48
C HIS A 218 -4.11 -30.83 0.88
N PHE A 219 -4.26 -30.84 -0.45
CA PHE A 219 -5.57 -30.99 -1.08
C PHE A 219 -5.77 -32.38 -1.72
N GLU A 220 -7.01 -32.72 -2.06
CA GLU A 220 -7.30 -33.75 -3.05
C GLU A 220 -7.23 -33.12 -4.46
N PRO A 221 -6.60 -33.79 -5.45
CA PRO A 221 -6.62 -33.29 -6.82
C PRO A 221 -8.05 -33.19 -7.37
N PRO A 222 -8.39 -32.14 -8.14
CA PRO A 222 -7.48 -31.17 -8.74
C PRO A 222 -7.51 -29.77 -8.07
N ILE A 223 -7.74 -29.67 -6.76
CA ILE A 223 -7.91 -28.37 -6.07
C ILE A 223 -6.57 -27.74 -5.64
N GLU A 224 -6.39 -26.44 -5.90
CA GLU A 224 -5.33 -25.59 -5.36
C GLU A 224 -5.82 -24.63 -4.25
N PHE A 225 -4.89 -24.02 -3.50
CA PHE A 225 -5.23 -23.06 -2.43
C PHE A 225 -6.08 -21.86 -2.90
N LEU A 226 -5.83 -21.37 -4.11
CA LEU A 226 -6.54 -20.20 -4.65
C LEU A 226 -7.97 -20.52 -5.10
N ASP A 227 -8.27 -21.78 -5.39
CA ASP A 227 -9.61 -22.22 -5.80
C ASP A 227 -10.62 -22.06 -4.66
N LEU A 228 -10.16 -22.04 -3.41
CA LEU A 228 -10.98 -21.70 -2.24
C LEU A 228 -11.69 -20.35 -2.41
N PHE A 229 -11.11 -19.40 -3.15
CA PHE A 229 -11.63 -18.05 -3.37
C PHE A 229 -12.35 -17.86 -4.72
N LEU A 230 -12.59 -18.94 -5.48
CA LEU A 230 -13.27 -18.92 -6.77
C LEU A 230 -14.73 -19.42 -6.67
N PRO A 231 -15.63 -19.02 -7.59
CA PRO A 231 -16.98 -19.57 -7.69
C PRO A 231 -16.96 -20.98 -8.29
N ILE A 232 -16.55 -21.95 -7.48
CA ILE A 232 -16.47 -23.38 -7.81
C ILE A 232 -17.57 -24.18 -7.10
N ASN A 233 -17.76 -25.43 -7.51
CA ASN A 233 -18.75 -26.36 -6.95
C ASN A 233 -18.36 -26.91 -5.55
N LEU A 234 -17.84 -26.08 -4.65
CA LEU A 234 -17.52 -26.44 -3.25
C LEU A 234 -18.19 -25.46 -2.28
N SER A 235 -18.81 -25.98 -1.23
CA SER A 235 -19.49 -25.15 -0.23
C SER A 235 -18.54 -24.16 0.46
N SER A 236 -19.01 -22.91 0.60
CA SER A 236 -18.29 -21.83 1.27
C SER A 236 -17.88 -22.19 2.70
N ALA A 237 -18.71 -22.93 3.44
CA ALA A 237 -18.40 -23.39 4.78
C ALA A 237 -17.21 -24.38 4.81
N SER A 238 -17.19 -25.37 3.90
CA SER A 238 -16.08 -26.34 3.86
C SER A 238 -14.78 -25.72 3.33
N ARG A 239 -14.86 -24.79 2.37
CA ARG A 239 -13.72 -24.00 1.90
C ARG A 239 -13.15 -23.10 3.01
N ALA A 240 -14.01 -22.45 3.80
CA ALA A 240 -13.60 -21.65 4.95
C ALA A 240 -12.88 -22.50 6.02
N ARG A 241 -13.40 -23.69 6.33
CA ARG A 241 -12.76 -24.64 7.25
C ARG A 241 -11.39 -25.09 6.74
N ALA A 242 -11.25 -25.40 5.45
CA ALA A 242 -9.96 -25.76 4.85
C ALA A 242 -8.95 -24.59 4.89
N PHE A 243 -9.40 -23.35 4.65
CA PHE A 243 -8.57 -22.15 4.81
C PHE A 243 -8.10 -21.96 6.25
N LEU A 244 -9.01 -22.02 7.23
CA LEU A 244 -8.69 -21.86 8.65
C LEU A 244 -7.75 -22.98 9.17
N TRP A 245 -7.96 -24.21 8.70
CA TRP A 245 -7.05 -25.34 8.96
C TRP A 245 -5.63 -25.03 8.50
N LEU A 246 -5.45 -24.48 7.28
CA LEU A 246 -4.15 -24.08 6.75
C LEU A 246 -3.53 -22.92 7.53
N MET A 247 -4.34 -21.93 7.93
CA MET A 247 -3.85 -20.85 8.81
C MET A 247 -3.29 -21.41 10.11
N PHE A 248 -3.98 -22.37 10.74
CA PHE A 248 -3.50 -22.98 11.99
C PHE A 248 -2.26 -23.85 11.77
N HIS A 249 -2.29 -24.72 10.75
CA HIS A 249 -1.21 -25.66 10.43
C HIS A 249 0.15 -24.97 10.21
N TYR A 250 0.15 -23.76 9.66
CA TYR A 250 1.36 -22.98 9.41
C TYR A 250 1.72 -21.92 10.48
N LEU A 251 0.77 -21.51 11.33
CA LEU A 251 1.04 -20.50 12.38
C LEU A 251 1.30 -21.09 13.78
N SER A 252 0.82 -22.31 14.04
CA SER A 252 0.94 -22.98 15.34
C SER A 252 2.27 -23.74 15.50
N ALA A 253 2.52 -24.23 16.72
CA ALA A 253 3.68 -25.05 17.04
C ALA A 253 3.59 -26.45 16.39
N PRO A 254 4.71 -27.07 15.98
CA PRO A 254 4.70 -28.39 15.37
C PRO A 254 4.12 -29.44 16.33
N GLY A 255 3.23 -30.30 15.83
CA GLY A 255 2.57 -31.33 16.65
C GLY A 255 1.41 -30.82 17.52
N THR A 256 0.94 -29.59 17.35
CA THR A 256 -0.32 -29.13 17.94
C THR A 256 -1.51 -29.69 17.15
N ASP A 257 -2.46 -30.35 17.82
CA ASP A 257 -3.72 -30.80 17.21
C ASP A 257 -4.45 -29.64 16.51
N ASN A 258 -4.95 -29.84 15.29
CA ASN A 258 -5.61 -28.77 14.55
C ASN A 258 -7.09 -28.69 14.93
N PRO A 259 -7.58 -27.58 15.53
CA PRO A 259 -8.96 -27.45 15.99
C PRO A 259 -9.96 -27.50 14.84
N PHE A 260 -9.52 -27.25 13.60
CA PHE A 260 -10.34 -27.33 12.40
C PHE A 260 -10.40 -28.73 11.80
N ASP A 261 -9.66 -29.73 12.32
CA ASP A 261 -9.66 -31.10 11.80
C ASP A 261 -11.04 -31.78 11.78
N ASP A 262 -11.28 -32.62 10.78
CA ASP A 262 -12.39 -33.59 10.76
C ASP A 262 -11.87 -35.04 10.80
N GLU A 263 -12.75 -36.02 10.57
CA GLU A 263 -12.35 -37.44 10.53
C GLU A 263 -11.41 -37.75 9.35
N TYR A 264 -11.56 -37.04 8.22
CA TYR A 264 -10.77 -37.24 7.02
C TYR A 264 -9.34 -36.68 7.18
N SER A 265 -9.17 -35.45 7.70
CA SER A 265 -7.84 -34.87 7.92
C SER A 265 -7.07 -35.59 9.03
N LYS A 266 -7.74 -36.09 10.07
CA LYS A 266 -7.13 -36.95 11.11
C LYS A 266 -6.68 -38.30 10.55
N ALA A 267 -7.44 -38.88 9.60
CA ALA A 267 -7.05 -40.11 8.92
C ALA A 267 -5.97 -39.91 7.84
N ASN A 268 -5.78 -38.67 7.34
CA ASN A 268 -4.85 -38.34 6.26
C ASN A 268 -3.92 -37.18 6.69
N PRO A 269 -2.90 -37.44 7.53
CA PRO A 269 -2.03 -36.41 8.09
C PRO A 269 -1.46 -35.45 7.05
N GLY A 270 -1.68 -34.14 7.26
CA GLY A 270 -1.27 -33.09 6.34
C GLY A 270 -2.34 -32.67 5.32
N LYS A 271 -3.44 -33.42 5.16
CA LYS A 271 -4.57 -33.00 4.31
C LYS A 271 -5.52 -32.03 5.05
N VAL A 272 -6.12 -31.11 4.29
CA VAL A 272 -7.23 -30.28 4.77
C VAL A 272 -8.48 -31.14 5.06
N PRO A 273 -9.40 -30.66 5.92
CA PRO A 273 -10.72 -31.25 6.12
C PRO A 273 -11.49 -31.45 4.82
N ARG A 274 -12.44 -32.38 4.81
CA ARG A 274 -13.22 -32.77 3.64
C ARG A 274 -13.98 -31.57 3.08
N MET A 275 -13.58 -31.11 1.90
CA MET A 275 -14.36 -30.14 1.14
C MET A 275 -15.58 -30.83 0.54
N LEU A 276 -16.74 -30.16 0.62
CA LEU A 276 -18.03 -30.73 0.25
C LEU A 276 -18.53 -30.08 -1.05
N ASN A 277 -18.78 -30.92 -2.07
CA ASN A 277 -19.46 -30.50 -3.29
C ASN A 277 -20.90 -30.08 -2.97
N LEU A 278 -21.46 -29.17 -3.76
CA LEU A 278 -22.86 -28.74 -3.66
C LEU A 278 -23.68 -29.26 -4.85
N SER A 279 -24.99 -29.44 -4.65
CA SER A 279 -25.94 -29.45 -5.76
C SER A 279 -26.00 -28.08 -6.45
N ARG A 280 -26.60 -28.03 -7.64
CA ARG A 280 -26.79 -26.75 -8.35
C ARG A 280 -27.73 -25.82 -7.57
N GLU A 281 -28.72 -26.42 -6.93
CA GLU A 281 -29.73 -25.78 -6.11
C GLU A 281 -29.09 -25.14 -4.88
N GLU A 282 -28.19 -25.84 -4.19
CA GLU A 282 -27.42 -25.29 -3.06
C GLU A 282 -26.42 -24.20 -3.51
N MET A 283 -25.76 -24.36 -4.66
CA MET A 283 -24.91 -23.29 -5.23
C MET A 283 -25.68 -22.00 -5.50
N MET A 284 -26.96 -22.10 -5.87
CA MET A 284 -27.84 -20.93 -6.06
C MET A 284 -28.37 -20.34 -4.74
N LEU A 285 -28.16 -21.01 -3.61
CA LEU A 285 -28.51 -20.49 -2.29
C LEU A 285 -27.37 -19.71 -1.63
N GLU A 286 -26.11 -20.12 -1.84
CA GLU A 286 -24.94 -19.35 -1.39
C GLU A 286 -24.78 -18.02 -2.16
N ASN A 287 -24.22 -17.01 -1.50
CA ASN A 287 -23.77 -15.74 -2.08
C ASN A 287 -24.88 -14.88 -2.74
N GLN A 288 -26.15 -15.08 -2.41
CA GLN A 288 -27.26 -14.24 -2.90
C GLN A 288 -27.18 -12.80 -2.36
N ASP A 289 -27.14 -11.80 -3.24
CA ASP A 289 -27.26 -10.37 -2.88
C ASP A 289 -28.70 -10.04 -2.41
N PRO A 290 -28.89 -9.51 -1.18
CA PRO A 290 -30.18 -8.98 -0.73
C PRO A 290 -30.68 -7.80 -1.57
N PRO A 291 -32.01 -7.56 -1.63
CA PRO A 291 -32.59 -6.46 -2.42
C PRO A 291 -31.99 -5.08 -2.08
N GLU A 292 -31.73 -4.80 -0.80
CA GLU A 292 -31.15 -3.54 -0.34
C GLU A 292 -29.69 -3.35 -0.80
N GLU A 293 -28.92 -4.44 -0.94
CA GLU A 293 -27.56 -4.42 -1.48
C GLU A 293 -27.58 -4.16 -3.00
N ILE A 294 -28.52 -4.77 -3.72
CA ILE A 294 -28.76 -4.53 -5.15
C ILE A 294 -29.18 -3.08 -5.41
N GLU A 295 -30.10 -2.53 -4.59
CA GLU A 295 -30.57 -1.14 -4.72
C GLU A 295 -29.52 -0.10 -4.30
N TRP A 296 -28.71 -0.39 -3.28
CA TRP A 296 -27.58 0.47 -2.92
C TRP A 296 -26.52 0.47 -4.01
N GLY A 297 -26.17 -0.70 -4.56
CA GLY A 297 -25.23 -0.82 -5.68
C GLY A 297 -25.66 0.04 -6.87
N LYS A 298 -26.91 -0.10 -7.33
CA LYS A 298 -27.49 0.70 -8.43
C LYS A 298 -27.42 2.21 -8.18
N ARG A 299 -27.72 2.67 -6.96
CA ARG A 299 -27.63 4.10 -6.59
C ARG A 299 -26.20 4.62 -6.67
N MET A 300 -25.23 3.85 -6.18
CA MET A 300 -23.82 4.23 -6.24
C MET A 300 -23.24 4.18 -7.65
N SER A 301 -23.71 3.26 -8.50
CA SER A 301 -23.41 3.26 -9.95
C SER A 301 -23.93 4.52 -10.65
N ALA A 302 -25.16 4.97 -10.32
CA ALA A 302 -25.74 6.18 -10.88
C ALA A 302 -24.97 7.44 -10.44
N LEU A 303 -24.63 7.56 -9.15
CA LEU A 303 -23.83 8.65 -8.58
C LEU A 303 -22.45 8.79 -9.27
N ARG A 304 -21.81 7.66 -9.62
CA ARG A 304 -20.59 7.66 -10.43
C ARG A 304 -20.81 8.21 -11.85
N GLY A 305 -21.93 7.87 -12.48
CA GLY A 305 -22.31 8.41 -13.79
C GLY A 305 -22.51 9.93 -13.77
N GLU A 306 -23.20 10.45 -12.75
CA GLU A 306 -23.38 11.89 -12.53
C GLU A 306 -22.04 12.60 -12.34
N PHE A 307 -21.16 12.07 -11.48
CA PHE A 307 -19.81 12.60 -11.25
C PHE A 307 -18.94 12.63 -12.51
N LEU A 308 -18.98 11.58 -13.33
CA LEU A 308 -18.26 11.53 -14.61
C LEU A 308 -18.82 12.55 -15.62
N GLN A 309 -20.15 12.73 -15.66
CA GLN A 309 -20.79 13.72 -16.52
C GLN A 309 -20.42 15.15 -16.10
N GLU A 310 -20.34 15.43 -14.80
CA GLU A 310 -19.84 16.71 -14.28
C GLU A 310 -18.36 16.94 -14.65
N LEU A 311 -17.49 15.94 -14.47
CA LEU A 311 -16.06 16.03 -14.81
C LEU A 311 -15.83 16.30 -16.30
N VAL A 312 -16.62 15.68 -17.20
CA VAL A 312 -16.59 15.97 -18.65
C VAL A 312 -17.08 17.38 -18.94
N ASN A 313 -18.07 17.88 -18.21
CA ASN A 313 -18.56 19.26 -18.32
C ASN A 313 -17.53 20.28 -17.82
N GLU A 314 -16.80 20.00 -16.73
CA GLU A 314 -15.65 20.81 -16.26
C GLU A 314 -14.57 20.90 -17.36
N MET A 315 -14.10 19.74 -17.86
CA MET A 315 -13.04 19.68 -18.87
C MET A 315 -13.41 20.40 -20.18
N THR A 316 -14.63 20.19 -20.69
CA THR A 316 -15.09 20.85 -21.92
C THR A 316 -15.33 22.35 -21.73
N GLN A 317 -15.68 22.82 -20.53
CA GLN A 317 -15.67 24.25 -20.21
C GLN A 317 -14.24 24.81 -20.17
N GLU A 318 -13.28 24.09 -19.59
CA GLU A 318 -11.89 24.55 -19.54
C GLU A 318 -11.28 24.65 -20.95
N GLU A 319 -11.51 23.67 -21.82
CA GLU A 319 -11.12 23.77 -23.24
C GLU A 319 -11.72 25.00 -23.92
N ARG A 320 -13.00 25.31 -23.68
CA ARG A 320 -13.64 26.51 -24.25
C ARG A 320 -13.00 27.80 -23.74
N ARG A 321 -12.65 27.87 -22.44
CA ARG A 321 -11.92 29.02 -21.85
C ARG A 321 -10.48 29.14 -22.37
N ARG A 322 -9.81 28.02 -22.66
CA ARG A 322 -8.47 28.01 -23.29
C ARG A 322 -8.50 28.42 -24.77
N LYS A 323 -9.56 28.06 -25.51
CA LYS A 323 -9.77 28.44 -26.92
C LYS A 323 -10.22 29.90 -27.07
N ASN A 324 -11.07 30.38 -26.16
CA ASN A 324 -11.56 31.76 -26.09
C ASN A 324 -11.08 32.43 -24.79
N PRO A 325 -9.80 32.84 -24.68
CA PRO A 325 -9.33 33.60 -23.52
C PRO A 325 -10.09 34.94 -23.40
N PRO A 326 -10.35 35.43 -22.18
CA PRO A 326 -10.93 36.75 -22.00
C PRO A 326 -9.99 37.83 -22.57
N PRO A 327 -10.53 38.95 -23.09
CA PRO A 327 -9.70 40.05 -23.56
C PRO A 327 -8.81 40.56 -22.42
N PRO A 328 -7.59 41.05 -22.71
CA PRO A 328 -6.72 41.63 -21.69
C PRO A 328 -7.45 42.80 -21.01
N PRO A 329 -7.25 43.00 -19.69
CA PRO A 329 -7.83 44.14 -19.00
C PRO A 329 -7.36 45.43 -19.68
N PRO A 330 -8.21 46.47 -19.77
CA PRO A 330 -7.82 47.74 -20.36
C PRO A 330 -6.58 48.29 -19.63
N PRO A 331 -5.63 48.94 -20.33
CA PRO A 331 -4.43 49.45 -19.71
C PRO A 331 -4.80 50.46 -18.64
N VAL A 332 -4.58 50.09 -17.37
CA VAL A 332 -4.74 50.99 -16.23
C VAL A 332 -3.79 52.16 -16.44
N ALA A 333 -4.34 53.37 -16.53
CA ALA A 333 -3.52 54.57 -16.70
C ALA A 333 -2.46 54.63 -15.58
N PRO A 334 -1.21 55.01 -15.88
CA PRO A 334 -0.17 55.07 -14.87
C PRO A 334 -0.62 56.02 -13.75
N PRO A 335 -0.49 55.63 -12.46
CA PRO A 335 -0.83 56.52 -11.37
C PRO A 335 0.01 57.80 -11.48
N PRO A 336 -0.55 58.98 -11.17
CA PRO A 336 0.20 60.22 -11.25
C PRO A 336 1.42 60.14 -10.31
N PRO A 337 2.58 60.68 -10.71
CA PRO A 337 3.79 60.59 -9.90
C PRO A 337 3.58 61.34 -8.58
N ILE A 338 3.50 60.58 -7.48
CA ILE A 338 3.41 61.16 -6.14
C ILE A 338 4.77 61.76 -5.79
N THR A 339 4.91 63.07 -6.02
CA THR A 339 6.05 63.86 -5.55
C THR A 339 5.96 64.04 -4.03
N LEU A 340 6.29 62.97 -3.29
CA LEU A 340 6.44 63.03 -1.84
C LEU A 340 7.46 64.12 -1.48
N SER A 341 7.04 65.05 -0.63
CA SER A 341 7.91 66.12 -0.17
C SER A 341 8.95 65.59 0.81
N ALA A 342 10.09 66.28 0.90
CA ALA A 342 11.15 65.94 1.87
C ALA A 342 10.67 66.04 3.34
N GLN A 343 9.54 66.70 3.61
CA GLN A 343 8.94 66.81 4.94
C GLN A 343 8.16 65.54 5.36
N GLU A 344 7.52 64.85 4.42
CA GLU A 344 6.76 63.62 4.71
C GLU A 344 7.71 62.46 5.07
N LEU A 345 8.85 62.36 4.38
CA LEU A 345 9.92 61.41 4.72
C LEU A 345 10.55 61.68 6.10
N ALA A 346 10.46 62.91 6.62
CA ALA A 346 10.95 63.25 7.96
C ALA A 346 9.98 62.86 9.09
N ALA A 347 8.68 62.73 8.80
CA ALA A 347 7.66 62.39 9.80
C ALA A 347 7.78 60.93 10.30
N ILE A 348 8.24 60.01 9.44
CA ILE A 348 8.34 58.57 9.74
C ILE A 348 9.54 58.25 10.66
N ARG A 349 10.52 59.15 10.80
CA ARG A 349 11.78 58.93 11.54
C ARG A 349 11.85 59.67 12.88
N ARG A 350 10.91 59.40 13.81
CA ARG A 350 11.02 59.86 15.21
C ARG A 350 10.83 58.72 16.23
N PRO A 351 11.88 58.29 16.97
CA PRO A 351 11.73 57.35 18.07
C PRO A 351 11.09 58.04 19.29
N LYS A 352 10.25 57.32 20.04
CA LYS A 352 9.52 57.85 21.19
C LYS A 352 10.02 57.24 22.51
N ALA A 353 10.76 58.02 23.29
CA ALA A 353 11.25 57.63 24.61
C ALA A 353 10.19 57.78 25.73
N HIS A 354 10.44 57.16 26.88
CA HIS A 354 9.46 56.89 27.94
C HIS A 354 9.00 58.08 28.79
N ARG A 355 7.83 57.91 29.44
CA ARG A 355 7.60 58.29 30.85
C ARG A 355 6.70 57.23 31.52
N ASN A 356 6.81 57.08 32.85
CA ASN A 356 6.48 55.85 33.58
C ASN A 356 5.11 55.81 34.31
N PRO A 357 4.65 54.62 34.79
CA PRO A 357 3.31 54.37 35.34
C PRO A 357 3.27 54.18 36.88
N PRO A 358 2.12 53.80 37.47
CA PRO A 358 2.02 53.21 38.81
C PRO A 358 1.56 51.72 38.83
N SER A 359 2.30 50.88 39.59
CA SER A 359 1.92 49.69 40.39
C SER A 359 0.73 48.78 39.98
N THR A 360 0.83 47.44 40.02
CA THR A 360 1.24 46.61 41.20
C THR A 360 1.83 45.21 40.82
N SER A 361 2.41 44.53 41.82
CA SER A 361 2.87 43.11 41.93
C SER A 361 2.28 42.05 40.97
N GLU A 362 2.98 41.02 40.46
CA GLU A 362 4.37 40.50 40.57
C GLU A 362 4.64 39.51 39.39
N GLY A 363 5.74 38.75 39.19
CA GLY A 363 6.99 38.42 39.91
C GLY A 363 7.28 36.89 39.84
N SER A 364 8.51 36.34 39.69
CA SER A 364 9.85 36.87 39.37
C SER A 364 10.84 35.73 38.98
N ARG A 365 12.03 36.08 38.45
CA ARG A 365 13.26 35.26 38.14
C ARG A 365 13.27 34.42 36.83
N GLY A 366 14.33 34.43 36.01
CA GLY A 366 15.47 35.37 35.92
C GLY A 366 16.77 34.83 35.28
N SER A 367 17.58 35.73 34.70
CA SER A 367 19.01 35.57 34.30
C SER A 367 19.36 34.56 33.18
N SER A 368 20.54 34.59 32.52
CA SER A 368 21.52 35.63 32.08
C SER A 368 22.69 34.91 31.35
N TYR A 369 23.71 35.49 30.70
CA TYR A 369 24.21 36.87 30.48
C TYR A 369 24.94 36.89 29.10
N GLY A 370 25.41 38.05 28.57
CA GLY A 370 26.25 38.12 27.36
C GLY A 370 27.37 39.17 27.44
N HIS A 371 28.44 39.02 26.63
CA HIS A 371 29.56 39.98 26.53
C HIS A 371 30.30 39.88 25.18
N GLU A 372 30.69 41.03 24.61
CA GLU A 372 31.60 41.16 23.45
C GLU A 372 32.80 42.05 23.83
N TYR A 373 33.93 41.87 23.13
CA TYR A 373 35.03 42.85 23.01
C TYR A 373 35.74 42.69 21.62
N PRO A 374 36.25 43.76 20.97
CA PRO A 374 36.78 43.72 19.59
C PRO A 374 38.33 43.90 19.48
N VAL A 375 38.85 44.16 18.25
CA VAL A 375 40.25 44.54 17.84
C VAL A 375 41.21 43.34 17.56
N PRO A 376 42.21 43.34 16.61
CA PRO A 376 42.49 44.09 15.36
C PRO A 376 42.75 43.19 14.07
N PRO A 377 43.07 43.76 12.87
CA PRO A 377 43.57 43.06 11.66
C PRO A 377 45.12 43.19 11.44
N PRO A 378 45.80 42.71 10.35
CA PRO A 378 45.38 41.92 9.15
C PRO A 378 46.00 40.48 9.17
N PRO A 379 46.88 39.89 8.28
CA PRO A 379 47.64 40.32 7.06
C PRO A 379 47.23 39.59 5.74
N VAL A 380 48.14 39.35 4.77
CA VAL A 380 47.88 38.85 3.37
C VAL A 380 49.02 37.95 2.81
N VAL A 381 48.72 37.13 1.76
CA VAL A 381 49.57 36.35 0.80
C VAL A 381 50.46 35.19 1.32
N PRO A 382 50.88 34.20 0.47
CA PRO A 382 50.47 33.84 -0.90
C PRO A 382 49.91 32.39 -1.03
N GLY A 383 49.77 31.81 -2.24
CA GLY A 383 49.20 30.47 -2.48
C GLY A 383 49.77 29.68 -3.68
N GLN A 384 48.99 28.71 -4.20
CA GLN A 384 49.31 27.64 -5.19
C GLN A 384 50.04 26.39 -4.63
N PRO A 385 50.02 25.22 -5.33
CA PRO A 385 49.29 24.86 -6.55
C PRO A 385 48.29 23.70 -6.40
N ALA A 386 47.46 23.47 -7.43
CA ALA A 386 46.58 22.30 -7.52
C ALA A 386 47.35 21.02 -7.91
N ARG A 387 46.82 19.85 -7.53
CA ARG A 387 47.37 18.53 -7.91
C ARG A 387 46.45 17.85 -8.92
N ALA A 388 47.01 17.41 -10.04
CA ALA A 388 46.23 16.82 -11.14
C ALA A 388 45.70 15.43 -10.81
N ALA A 389 44.46 15.13 -11.26
CA ALA A 389 43.97 13.77 -11.36
C ALA A 389 44.65 13.06 -12.56
N GLN A 390 45.04 11.81 -12.38
CA GLN A 390 45.78 11.05 -13.38
C GLN A 390 44.84 10.51 -14.47
N ALA A 391 45.25 10.63 -15.73
CA ALA A 391 44.59 9.96 -16.84
C ALA A 391 44.88 8.45 -16.82
N ARG A 392 43.95 7.65 -17.36
CA ARG A 392 44.21 6.28 -17.83
C ARG A 392 43.59 6.12 -19.21
N GLU A 393 44.36 5.54 -20.13
CA GLU A 393 44.08 5.57 -21.57
C GLU A 393 43.10 4.47 -22.05
N PRO A 394 42.55 4.60 -23.28
CA PRO A 394 41.38 3.85 -23.71
C PRO A 394 41.70 2.47 -24.31
N SER A 395 40.81 1.52 -24.06
CA SER A 395 40.54 0.41 -24.98
C SER A 395 39.36 0.81 -25.87
N GLY A 396 39.52 0.80 -27.19
CA GLY A 396 38.46 1.19 -28.12
C GLY A 396 37.99 0.04 -29.00
N GLU A 397 36.69 -0.21 -29.01
CA GLU A 397 35.99 -0.83 -30.14
C GLU A 397 34.92 0.15 -30.65
N GLY A 398 34.80 0.29 -31.96
CA GLY A 398 33.97 1.33 -32.58
C GLY A 398 32.50 0.93 -32.68
N THR A 399 31.73 1.04 -31.61
CA THR A 399 30.27 0.84 -31.66
C THR A 399 29.58 2.03 -32.35
N GLU A 400 28.97 1.78 -33.52
CA GLU A 400 28.16 2.77 -34.21
C GLU A 400 26.95 3.22 -33.35
N GLN A 401 26.56 4.49 -33.46
CA GLN A 401 25.46 5.03 -32.65
C GLN A 401 24.10 4.56 -33.16
N ARG A 402 23.65 3.43 -32.61
CA ARG A 402 22.29 2.90 -32.75
C ARG A 402 21.23 4.01 -32.59
N SER A 403 20.28 4.04 -33.51
CA SER A 403 19.06 4.86 -33.44
C SER A 403 18.22 4.48 -32.22
N MET A 404 17.35 5.37 -31.73
CA MET A 404 16.45 5.02 -30.61
C MET A 404 15.52 3.85 -30.94
N LEU A 405 15.12 3.69 -32.21
CA LEU A 405 14.31 2.56 -32.65
C LEU A 405 15.10 1.25 -32.59
N GLU A 406 16.37 1.28 -32.98
CA GLU A 406 17.28 0.13 -32.96
C GLU A 406 17.69 -0.24 -31.54
N HIS A 407 17.90 0.74 -30.65
CA HIS A 407 18.16 0.48 -29.24
C HIS A 407 16.93 -0.12 -28.54
N ALA A 408 15.73 0.41 -28.79
CA ALA A 408 14.48 -0.17 -28.27
C ALA A 408 14.25 -1.60 -28.80
N TRP A 409 14.51 -1.84 -30.10
CA TRP A 409 14.44 -3.19 -30.68
C TRP A 409 15.49 -4.13 -30.10
N HIS A 410 16.70 -3.65 -29.82
CA HIS A 410 17.75 -4.43 -29.16
C HIS A 410 17.32 -4.82 -27.73
N MET A 411 16.91 -3.86 -26.90
CA MET A 411 16.45 -4.12 -25.53
C MET A 411 15.37 -5.20 -25.47
N ILE A 412 14.36 -5.13 -26.34
CA ILE A 412 13.26 -6.11 -26.40
C ILE A 412 13.72 -7.53 -26.76
N ASN A 413 14.85 -7.68 -27.45
CA ASN A 413 15.34 -8.97 -27.95
C ASN A 413 16.58 -9.51 -27.23
N THR A 414 17.27 -8.72 -26.39
CA THR A 414 18.54 -9.13 -25.75
C THR A 414 18.58 -9.01 -24.23
N VAL A 415 17.63 -8.33 -23.59
CA VAL A 415 17.59 -8.19 -22.13
C VAL A 415 16.59 -9.19 -21.55
N ASP A 416 17.04 -10.03 -20.62
CA ASP A 416 16.14 -10.91 -19.88
C ASP A 416 15.31 -10.06 -18.89
N PRO A 417 13.97 -10.09 -18.92
CA PRO A 417 13.13 -9.37 -17.97
C PRO A 417 13.28 -9.74 -16.49
N LEU A 418 14.15 -10.71 -16.15
CA LEU A 418 14.44 -11.20 -14.81
C LEU A 418 15.87 -10.93 -14.30
N GLU A 419 16.76 -10.31 -15.08
CA GLU A 419 18.07 -9.89 -14.57
C GLU A 419 17.98 -8.58 -13.75
N ASP A 420 18.77 -8.48 -12.68
CA ASP A 420 18.76 -7.32 -11.77
C ASP A 420 19.48 -6.10 -12.38
N SER A 421 18.82 -4.94 -12.29
CA SER A 421 19.17 -3.68 -12.96
C SER A 421 20.55 -3.08 -12.61
N ASP A 422 21.27 -3.64 -11.64
CA ASP A 422 22.55 -3.09 -11.14
C ASP A 422 23.79 -3.61 -11.91
N ASN A 423 23.61 -4.57 -12.84
CA ASN A 423 24.73 -5.27 -13.49
C ASN A 423 24.83 -5.09 -15.03
N GLU A 424 24.00 -4.23 -15.64
CA GLU A 424 24.05 -3.96 -17.09
C GLU A 424 25.33 -3.18 -17.50
N ALA A 425 26.22 -3.85 -18.23
CA ALA A 425 27.46 -3.26 -18.76
C ALA A 425 27.32 -2.55 -20.13
N ASP A 426 26.10 -2.24 -20.59
CA ASP A 426 25.89 -1.60 -21.90
C ASP A 426 26.31 -0.11 -21.89
N GLU A 427 27.38 0.18 -22.64
CA GLU A 427 27.90 1.53 -22.81
C GLU A 427 26.90 2.47 -23.52
N HIS A 428 25.97 1.93 -24.33
CA HIS A 428 24.88 2.71 -24.92
C HIS A 428 23.86 3.19 -23.88
N VAL A 429 23.46 2.34 -22.92
CA VAL A 429 22.57 2.73 -21.82
C VAL A 429 23.23 3.82 -20.97
N ARG A 430 24.52 3.66 -20.66
CA ARG A 430 25.34 4.67 -19.96
C ARG A 430 25.43 5.99 -20.74
N LEU A 431 25.53 5.94 -22.07
CA LEU A 431 25.49 7.13 -22.93
C LEU A 431 24.10 7.80 -22.94
N GLU A 432 23.01 7.04 -22.99
CA GLU A 432 21.66 7.60 -22.96
C GLU A 432 21.34 8.25 -21.62
N TYR A 433 21.73 7.61 -20.50
CA TYR A 433 21.61 8.19 -19.16
C TYR A 433 22.36 9.53 -19.06
N ASN A 434 23.55 9.61 -19.64
CA ASN A 434 24.34 10.86 -19.75
C ASN A 434 23.73 11.91 -20.70
N ARG A 435 22.86 11.52 -21.64
CA ARG A 435 22.05 12.45 -22.46
C ARG A 435 20.84 12.92 -21.66
N ARG A 436 20.09 12.02 -21.01
CA ARG A 436 18.94 12.32 -20.14
C ARG A 436 19.32 13.28 -19.01
N LEU A 437 20.42 13.04 -18.29
CA LEU A 437 20.94 13.95 -17.26
C LEU A 437 21.26 15.35 -17.80
N ARG A 438 21.81 15.46 -19.02
CA ARG A 438 22.08 16.75 -19.69
C ARG A 438 20.82 17.47 -20.17
N VAL A 439 19.71 16.76 -20.37
CA VAL A 439 18.39 17.38 -20.62
C VAL A 439 17.79 17.86 -19.31
N LEU A 440 17.80 17.03 -18.26
CA LEU A 440 17.27 17.39 -16.93
C LEU A 440 17.99 18.60 -16.33
N SER A 441 19.32 18.71 -16.45
CA SER A 441 20.07 19.88 -15.98
C SER A 441 19.80 21.15 -16.80
N ARG A 442 19.34 21.04 -18.05
CA ARG A 442 18.90 22.17 -18.89
C ARG A 442 17.44 22.57 -18.68
N LEU A 443 16.65 21.74 -18.00
CA LEU A 443 15.24 21.97 -17.67
C LEU A 443 15.03 22.43 -16.22
N ARG A 444 15.90 22.05 -15.28
CA ARG A 444 15.90 22.57 -13.90
C ARG A 444 15.92 24.10 -13.92
N GLY A 445 14.92 24.72 -13.27
CA GLY A 445 14.78 26.19 -13.23
C GLY A 445 14.01 26.80 -14.40
N LYS A 446 13.28 26.00 -15.19
CA LYS A 446 12.33 26.46 -16.21
C LYS A 446 10.93 25.93 -15.92
N ALA A 447 9.91 26.77 -16.10
CA ALA A 447 8.52 26.34 -15.97
C ALA A 447 8.23 25.14 -16.92
N PRO A 448 7.48 24.11 -16.47
CA PRO A 448 6.68 24.07 -15.23
C PRO A 448 7.43 23.57 -13.99
N THR A 449 8.76 23.38 -14.01
CA THR A 449 9.48 23.07 -12.75
C THR A 449 9.44 24.27 -11.80
N PRO A 450 9.25 24.05 -10.48
CA PRO A 450 9.27 25.14 -9.50
C PRO A 450 10.66 25.78 -9.44
N PRO A 451 10.76 27.07 -9.06
CA PRO A 451 12.05 27.70 -8.79
C PRO A 451 12.77 26.98 -7.64
N PRO A 452 14.11 26.91 -7.64
CA PRO A 452 14.85 26.35 -6.53
C PRO A 452 14.68 27.20 -5.27
N GLU A 453 14.63 26.56 -4.10
CA GLU A 453 14.62 27.24 -2.81
C GLU A 453 16.00 27.85 -2.52
N ASP A 454 16.04 29.11 -2.05
CA ASP A 454 17.27 29.83 -1.69
C ASP A 454 17.96 29.15 -0.50
N SER A 455 18.85 28.21 -0.82
CA SER A 455 19.49 27.30 0.10
C SER A 455 20.65 27.97 0.84
N ALA A 456 20.33 28.84 1.80
CA ALA A 456 21.30 29.50 2.67
C ALA A 456 22.00 28.50 3.61
N PHE A 457 23.15 27.97 3.15
CA PHE A 457 24.20 27.29 3.91
C PHE A 457 23.78 26.54 5.20
N LEU A 458 23.38 25.27 5.04
CA LEU A 458 23.63 24.27 6.08
C LEU A 458 25.03 23.67 5.87
N PRO A 459 25.90 23.57 6.90
CA PRO A 459 27.24 23.02 6.77
C PRO A 459 27.22 21.49 6.63
N GLU A 460 28.17 20.93 5.88
CA GLU A 460 28.33 19.49 5.73
C GLU A 460 28.67 18.79 7.07
N PRO A 461 28.15 17.58 7.32
CA PRO A 461 28.58 16.77 8.46
C PRO A 461 29.99 16.23 8.24
N GLN A 462 30.97 16.76 9.00
CA GLN A 462 32.36 16.30 8.94
C GLN A 462 32.48 14.82 9.35
N TYR A 463 32.88 13.97 8.39
CA TYR A 463 33.07 12.55 8.62
C TYR A 463 34.38 12.29 9.40
N ARG A 464 34.31 12.31 10.74
CA ARG A 464 35.44 11.90 11.59
C ARG A 464 35.59 10.37 11.57
N PRO A 465 36.75 9.81 11.19
CA PRO A 465 37.02 8.39 11.43
C PRO A 465 37.09 8.13 12.94
N GLN A 466 36.44 7.06 13.40
CA GLN A 466 36.56 6.61 14.79
C GLN A 466 37.88 5.85 15.00
N PRO A 467 38.54 5.97 16.16
CA PRO A 467 39.64 5.09 16.54
C PRO A 467 39.12 3.66 16.80
N PRO A 468 39.98 2.63 16.67
CA PRO A 468 39.58 1.24 16.92
C PRO A 468 39.22 1.02 18.39
N PHE A 469 38.09 0.35 18.64
CA PHE A 469 37.65 -0.03 19.98
C PHE A 469 38.56 -1.10 20.60
N GLN A 470 39.06 -0.84 21.81
CA GLN A 470 39.71 -1.85 22.65
C GLN A 470 38.66 -2.68 23.41
N GLN A 471 38.94 -3.96 23.62
CA GLN A 471 38.12 -4.86 24.45
C GLN A 471 38.43 -4.66 25.95
N PRO A 472 37.42 -4.52 26.83
CA PRO A 472 37.55 -4.78 28.26
C PRO A 472 37.36 -6.28 28.57
N ALA A 473 38.01 -6.77 29.62
CA ALA A 473 38.00 -8.18 30.00
C ALA A 473 36.85 -8.58 30.98
N GLN A 474 36.78 -9.87 31.28
CA GLN A 474 35.81 -10.50 32.20
C GLN A 474 36.07 -10.16 33.67
N SER A 475 35.02 -10.10 34.50
CA SER A 475 35.06 -10.37 35.96
C SER A 475 33.66 -10.73 36.48
N GLU A 476 33.57 -11.39 37.64
CA GLU A 476 32.39 -12.15 38.09
C GLU A 476 31.54 -11.47 39.17
N SER A 477 30.26 -11.89 39.26
CA SER A 477 29.46 -12.06 40.49
C SER A 477 28.99 -10.83 41.30
N GLY A 478 27.76 -10.95 41.84
CA GLY A 478 27.12 -10.00 42.77
C GLY A 478 25.61 -10.23 42.83
N ASP A 479 25.01 -10.29 44.03
CA ASP A 479 23.65 -10.84 44.26
C ASP A 479 22.70 -9.84 44.95
N LYS A 480 21.40 -9.95 44.61
CA LYS A 480 20.22 -9.50 45.39
C LYS A 480 19.93 -7.96 45.52
N PRO A 481 18.68 -7.55 45.92
CA PRO A 481 17.89 -6.74 44.97
C PRO A 481 17.04 -5.58 45.56
N ALA A 482 16.13 -5.08 44.70
CA ALA A 482 14.88 -4.35 44.98
C ALA A 482 14.91 -2.85 45.26
N HIS A 483 14.19 -2.07 44.44
CA HIS A 483 12.96 -1.40 44.88
C HIS A 483 12.06 -1.01 43.68
N ALA A 484 10.81 -0.64 43.94
CA ALA A 484 9.78 -0.41 42.90
C ALA A 484 9.67 1.07 42.47
N GLY A 485 9.23 1.30 41.22
CA GLY A 485 8.82 2.60 40.70
C GLY A 485 7.75 2.44 39.62
N SER A 486 6.62 3.13 39.76
CA SER A 486 5.45 2.96 38.89
C SER A 486 5.38 3.98 37.75
N SER A 487 5.16 3.53 36.52
CA SER A 487 4.70 4.37 35.42
C SER A 487 3.66 3.64 34.56
N LYS A 488 2.57 4.34 34.22
CA LYS A 488 1.51 3.85 33.30
C LYS A 488 1.66 4.51 31.94
N PRO A 489 1.70 3.75 30.83
CA PRO A 489 1.28 4.22 29.51
C PRO A 489 -0.24 4.03 29.32
N THR A 490 -0.85 4.87 28.50
CA THR A 490 -2.29 4.82 28.18
C THR A 490 -2.61 3.74 27.15
N THR A 491 -3.59 2.87 27.44
CA THR A 491 -4.05 1.82 26.52
C THR A 491 -5.20 2.30 25.64
N GLY A 492 -4.96 2.46 24.33
CA GLY A 492 -6.04 2.45 23.34
C GLY A 492 -6.49 1.01 23.09
N LYS A 493 -7.58 0.57 23.73
CA LYS A 493 -8.15 -0.77 23.50
C LYS A 493 -9.23 -0.71 22.42
N LEU A 494 -9.04 -1.46 21.34
CA LEU A 494 -10.17 -2.11 20.67
C LEU A 494 -10.87 -3.00 21.71
N ARG A 495 -12.20 -2.94 21.79
CA ARG A 495 -12.95 -3.92 22.59
C ARG A 495 -12.89 -5.25 21.84
N GLN A 496 -12.56 -6.34 22.55
CA GLN A 496 -12.84 -7.67 22.01
C GLN A 496 -14.34 -7.78 21.78
N VAL A 497 -14.73 -8.13 20.55
CA VAL A 497 -16.12 -8.44 20.26
C VAL A 497 -16.41 -9.81 20.90
N ALA A 498 -17.35 -9.80 21.84
CA ALA A 498 -17.96 -11.02 22.33
C ALA A 498 -19.17 -11.32 21.44
N TRP A 499 -19.16 -12.52 20.85
CA TRP A 499 -20.30 -13.16 20.22
C TRP A 499 -20.85 -14.19 21.22
#